data_AF-A0A8T5USK6-F1
#
_entry.id   AF-A0A8T5USK6-F1
#
_cell.length_a   1.000
_cell.length_b   1.000
_cell.length_c   1.000
_cell.angle_alpha   90.00
_cell.angle_beta   90.00
_cell.angle_gamma   90.00
#
_symmetry.space_group_name_H-M   'P 1'
#
loop_
_entity.id
_entity.type
_entity.pdbx_description
1 polymer ?
#
loop_
_entity_poly.entity_id
_entity_poly.type
_entity_poly.pdbx_seq_one_letter_code
_entity_poly.pdbx_strand_id
1 'polypeptide(L)' 'MSNNGIKRIRTICPWWACPSYDGVVATVDVANNKIIKMEGDKDHPQSKGYACPKGLNDWQVIYHPKRFTKPLLRTPSG' A
#
# COMPACT_ATOMS: atom_id res chain seq x y z
N MET A 1 12.85 12.25 -22.07
CA MET A 1 12.52 11.76 -20.72
C MET A 1 11.11 12.25 -20.39
N SER A 2 10.10 11.50 -20.81
CA SER A 2 8.70 11.93 -20.81
C SER A 2 8.08 11.83 -19.42
N ASN A 3 7.80 12.99 -18.82
CA ASN A 3 6.82 13.16 -17.76
C ASN A 3 5.45 12.64 -18.21
N ASN A 4 4.86 11.67 -17.50
CA ASN A 4 3.40 11.51 -17.25
C ASN A 4 3.00 10.06 -16.96
N GLY A 5 3.42 9.54 -15.80
CA GLY A 5 2.93 8.26 -15.29
C GLY A 5 2.58 8.25 -13.81
N ILE A 6 2.76 9.35 -13.07
CA ILE A 6 2.59 9.36 -11.62
C ILE A 6 1.15 9.73 -11.27
N LYS A 7 0.42 8.79 -10.66
CA LYS A 7 -0.96 8.97 -10.19
C LYS A 7 -1.02 8.93 -8.67
N ARG A 8 -1.74 9.87 -8.07
CA ARG A 8 -2.06 9.86 -6.62
C ARG A 8 -3.43 9.21 -6.43
N ILE A 9 -3.49 8.19 -5.59
CA ILE A 9 -4.70 7.42 -5.30
C ILE A 9 -4.95 7.52 -3.81
N ARG A 10 -6.14 7.99 -3.42
CA ARG A 10 -6.59 7.94 -2.04
C ARG A 10 -7.00 6.51 -1.70
N THR A 11 -6.48 5.99 -0.61
CA THR A 11 -6.77 4.66 -0.11
C THR A 11 -6.76 4.67 1.42
N ILE A 12 -7.09 3.54 2.00
CA ILE A 12 -7.05 3.34 3.44
C ILE A 12 -5.74 2.61 3.78
N CYS A 13 -5.23 2.82 4.99
CA CYS A 13 -4.09 2.09 5.52
C CYS A 13 -4.26 0.57 5.25
N PRO A 14 -3.33 -0.06 4.51
CA PRO A 14 -3.43 -1.47 4.14
C PRO A 14 -3.09 -2.43 5.29
N TRP A 15 -2.65 -1.89 6.44
CA TRP A 15 -2.28 -2.69 7.60
C TRP A 15 -3.51 -3.30 8.25
N TRP A 16 -3.80 -4.56 7.91
CA TRP A 16 -4.95 -5.34 8.37
C TRP A 16 -5.10 -5.44 9.89
N ALA A 17 -4.00 -5.42 10.65
CA ALA A 17 -4.06 -5.61 12.10
C ALA A 17 -4.38 -4.32 12.89
N CYS A 18 -4.69 -3.21 12.23
CA CYS A 18 -5.06 -1.95 12.89
C CYS A 18 -6.48 -1.52 12.49
N PRO A 19 -7.43 -1.41 13.45
CA PRO A 19 -8.81 -1.02 13.16
C PRO A 19 -8.98 0.50 12.96
N SER A 20 -7.91 1.29 13.08
CA SER A 20 -7.97 2.75 12.98
C SER A 20 -8.24 3.24 11.55
N TYR A 21 -7.99 2.42 10.53
CA TYR A 21 -8.25 2.72 9.12
C TYR A 21 -7.85 4.15 8.71
N ASP A 22 -6.62 4.55 9.06
CA ASP A 22 -6.13 5.89 8.74
C ASP A 22 -6.13 6.10 7.21
N GLY A 23 -6.58 7.28 6.76
CA GLY A 23 -6.55 7.64 5.35
C GLY A 23 -5.12 7.89 4.88
N VAL A 24 -4.75 7.28 3.75
CA VAL A 24 -3.42 7.41 3.15
C VAL A 24 -3.53 7.68 1.64
N VAL A 25 -2.56 8.40 1.10
CA VAL A 25 -2.44 8.69 -0.32
C VAL A 25 -1.24 7.91 -0.87
N ALA A 26 -1.51 7.00 -1.79
CA ALA A 26 -0.48 6.25 -2.52
C ALA A 26 -0.12 6.99 -3.81
N THR A 27 1.17 7.24 -4.01
CA THR A 27 1.73 7.75 -5.25
C THR A 27 2.24 6.58 -6.07
N VAL A 28 1.61 6.34 -7.21
CA VAL A 28 1.83 5.16 -8.07
C VAL A 28 2.41 5.60 -9.39
N ASP A 29 3.51 4.97 -9.80
CA ASP A 29 3.97 4.97 -11.18
C ASP A 29 3.13 3.97 -11.98
N VAL A 30 2.26 4.49 -12.83
CA VAL A 30 1.38 3.72 -13.71
C VAL A 30 2.16 3.01 -14.81
N ALA A 31 3.28 3.58 -15.28
CA ALA A 31 4.08 2.95 -16.34
C ALA A 31 4.80 1.70 -15.83
N ASN A 32 5.29 1.75 -14.59
CA ASN A 32 5.99 0.62 -13.94
C ASN A 32 5.08 -0.23 -13.04
N ASN A 33 3.80 0.14 -12.92
CA ASN A 33 2.81 -0.45 -12.01
C ASN A 33 3.35 -0.61 -10.56
N LYS A 34 4.04 0.42 -10.07
CA LYS A 34 4.73 0.41 -8.77
C LYS A 34 4.32 1.60 -7.89
N ILE A 35 4.19 1.36 -6.60
CA ILE A 35 4.00 2.38 -5.58
C ILE A 35 5.39 2.98 -5.30
N ILE A 36 5.49 4.30 -5.44
CA ILE A 36 6.72 5.07 -5.20
C ILE A 36 6.75 5.58 -3.76
N LYS A 37 5.60 6.04 -3.25
CA LYS A 37 5.49 6.69 -1.96
C LYS A 37 4.08 6.53 -1.39
N MET A 38 3.99 6.49 -0.07
CA MET A 38 2.73 6.60 0.67
C MET A 38 2.82 7.75 1.67
N GLU A 39 1.75 8.52 1.81
CA GLU A 39 1.65 9.68 2.69
C GLU A 39 0.30 9.66 3.43
N GLY A 40 0.19 10.33 4.58
CA GLY A 40 -1.10 10.48 5.25
C GLY A 40 -2.03 11.43 4.47
N ASP A 41 -3.31 11.07 4.39
CA ASP A 41 -4.33 11.93 3.75
C ASP A 41 -4.83 12.99 4.74
N LYS A 42 -4.57 14.27 4.42
CA LYS A 42 -4.99 15.41 5.22
C LYS A 42 -6.51 15.62 5.21
N ASP A 43 -7.18 15.16 4.17
CA ASP A 43 -8.62 15.33 4.00
C ASP A 43 -9.42 14.24 4.73
N HIS A 44 -8.74 13.20 5.26
CA HIS A 44 -9.41 12.12 5.97
C HIS A 44 -9.93 12.60 7.35
N PRO A 45 -11.23 12.46 7.65
CA PRO A 45 -11.86 13.10 8.81
C PRO A 45 -11.30 12.62 10.16
N GLN A 46 -10.90 11.34 10.21
CA GLN A 46 -10.42 10.71 11.44
C GLN A 46 -8.92 10.94 11.67
N SER A 47 -8.11 10.80 10.63
CA SER A 47 -6.65 10.83 10.76
C SER A 47 -6.05 12.21 10.47
N LYS A 48 -6.73 13.07 9.69
CA LYS A 48 -6.31 14.46 9.38
C LYS A 48 -4.84 14.57 8.94
N GLY A 49 -4.36 13.58 8.19
CA GLY A 49 -2.99 13.51 7.70
C GLY A 49 -2.01 12.76 8.62
N TYR A 50 -2.44 12.32 9.80
CA TYR A 50 -1.68 11.40 10.62
C TYR A 50 -1.67 10.00 10.01
N ALA A 51 -0.49 9.41 9.89
CA ALA A 51 -0.34 8.00 9.53
C ALA A 51 0.82 7.44 10.36
N CYS A 52 0.60 6.29 10.99
CA CYS A 52 1.68 5.65 11.74
C CYS A 52 2.79 5.13 10.82
N PRO A 53 4.02 4.93 11.32
CA PRO A 53 5.13 4.41 10.52
C PRO A 53 4.83 3.04 9.88
N LYS A 54 3.95 2.24 10.50
CA LYS A 54 3.49 0.96 9.93
C LYS A 54 2.68 1.20 8.67
N GLY A 55 1.65 2.04 8.74
CA GLY A 55 0.81 2.36 7.58
C GLY A 55 1.59 2.98 6.42
N LEU A 56 2.57 3.83 6.69
CA LEU A 56 3.40 4.47 5.66
C LEU A 56 4.37 3.52 4.94
N ASN A 57 4.73 2.39 5.56
CA ASN A 57 5.71 1.45 5.00
C ASN A 57 5.12 0.11 4.57
N ASP A 58 3.87 -0.19 4.92
CA ASP A 58 3.25 -1.49 4.68
C ASP A 58 3.16 -1.86 3.18
N TRP A 59 3.13 -0.86 2.29
CA TRP A 59 3.17 -1.09 0.84
C TRP A 59 4.41 -1.87 0.36
N GLN A 60 5.49 -1.92 1.14
CA GLN A 60 6.68 -2.71 0.82
C GLN A 60 6.39 -4.22 0.80
N VAL A 61 5.40 -4.69 1.57
CA VAL A 61 5.00 -6.11 1.63
C VAL A 61 4.53 -6.61 0.26
N ILE A 62 3.93 -5.73 -0.55
CA ILE A 62 3.48 -6.01 -1.92
C ILE A 62 4.65 -6.46 -2.81
N TYR A 63 5.85 -5.94 -2.54
CA TYR A 63 7.08 -6.22 -3.30
C TYR A 63 7.99 -7.26 -2.65
N HIS A 64 7.56 -7.89 -1.57
CA HIS A 64 8.38 -8.86 -0.86
C HIS A 64 8.63 -10.13 -1.72
N PRO A 65 9.87 -10.65 -1.81
CA PRO A 65 10.21 -11.77 -2.69
C PRO A 65 9.49 -13.08 -2.32
N LYS A 66 9.09 -13.24 -1.06
CA LYS A 66 8.33 -14.41 -0.58
C LYS A 66 6.80 -14.25 -0.71
N ARG A 67 6.31 -13.23 -1.41
CA ARG A 67 4.87 -13.03 -1.60
C ARG A 67 4.30 -14.18 -2.43
N PHE A 68 3.22 -14.79 -1.93
CA PHE A 68 2.50 -15.81 -2.69
C PHE A 68 1.87 -15.19 -3.94
N THR A 69 2.22 -15.71 -5.12
CA THR A 69 1.70 -15.27 -6.43
C THR A 69 0.66 -16.23 -7.00
N LYS A 70 0.52 -17.42 -6.41
CA LYS A 70 -0.40 -18.47 -6.82
C LYS A 70 -1.01 -19.17 -5.60
N PRO A 71 -2.22 -19.72 -5.71
CA PRO A 71 -2.79 -20.58 -4.67
C PRO A 71 -1.86 -21.75 -4.36
N LEU A 72 -1.76 -22.12 -3.09
CA LEU A 72 -1.00 -23.28 -2.63
C LEU A 72 -1.99 -24.32 -2.09
N LEU A 73 -1.92 -25.54 -2.62
CA LEU A 73 -2.70 -26.68 -2.15
C LEU A 73 -1.80 -27.57 -1.29
N ARG A 74 -2.24 -27.85 -0.07
CA ARG A 74 -1.56 -28.78 0.84
C ARG A 74 -1.67 -30.21 0.29
N THR A 75 -0.57 -30.95 0.26
CA THR A 75 -0.56 -32.35 -0.18
C THR A 75 -0.62 -33.31 1.03
N PRO A 76 -1.01 -34.59 0.88
CA PRO A 76 -0.99 -35.56 1.98
C PRO A 76 0.40 -35.72 2.63
N SER A 77 1.45 -35.46 1.85
CA SER A 77 2.85 -35.48 2.25
C SER A 77 3.37 -34.16 2.86
N GLY A 78 2.55 -33.11 2.92
CA GLY A 78 2.97 -31.74 3.22
C GLY A 78 2.62 -30.80 2.07
#